data_AF-A0A962NES6-F1
#
_entry.id   AF-A0A962NES6-F1
#
_cell.length_a   1.000
_cell.length_b   1.000
_cell.length_c   1.000
_cell.angle_alpha   90.00
_cell.angle_beta   90.00
_cell.angle_gamma   90.00
#
_symmetry.space_group_name_H-M   'P 1'
#
loop_
_entity.id
_entity.type
_entity.pdbx_description
1 polymer ?
#
loop_
_entity_poly.entity_id
_entity_poly.type
_entity_poly.pdbx_seq_one_letter_code
_entity_poly.pdbx_strand_id
1 'polypeptide(L)'
;MKRYPLNNWALNMAALLLLVIMIGWLLVIGRNLLIPVVMALIIWYLLDSIASYLQSFRVFGYPVSHSLAMVGAFLVMGTAIMLVINMVAENAVSMAVKAPEYQLKIQARIQDLLSWVAPRAEFNMDKLADLFNLQRLLGWVTALVSSVTSTLMLVVVYLLFIFLERPWFDAKFAALFPEPQRHEHALTVRREIMRRIQVYLSVKTLVSVLTGTLSWLLLTL
;
A
#
# COMPACT_ATOMS: atom_id res chain seq x y z
N MET A 1 19.33 59.25 2.51
CA MET A 1 18.92 57.86 2.80
C MET A 1 18.32 57.24 1.55
N LYS A 2 19.07 56.42 0.80
CA LYS A 2 18.60 55.72 -0.41
C LYS A 2 17.73 54.53 0.02
N ARG A 3 16.41 54.58 -0.21
CA ARG A 3 15.53 53.40 -0.13
C ARG A 3 15.82 52.53 -1.35
N TYR A 4 16.53 51.43 -1.16
CA TYR A 4 16.66 50.40 -2.18
C TYR A 4 15.26 49.85 -2.49
N PRO A 5 14.80 49.83 -3.74
CA PRO A 5 13.54 49.19 -4.08
C PRO A 5 13.73 47.70 -3.81
N LEU A 6 13.08 47.18 -2.76
CA LEU A 6 13.00 45.74 -2.51
C LEU A 6 12.43 45.11 -3.78
N ASN A 7 13.27 44.39 -4.49
CA ASN A 7 12.94 43.84 -5.79
C ASN A 7 11.91 42.71 -5.57
N ASN A 8 10.68 42.91 -6.05
CA ASN A 8 9.53 42.03 -5.80
C ASN A 8 9.80 40.55 -6.11
N TRP A 9 10.75 40.25 -7.02
CA TRP A 9 11.16 38.89 -7.33
C TRP A 9 11.80 38.14 -6.14
N ALA A 10 12.64 38.80 -5.34
CA ALA A 10 13.36 38.17 -4.24
C ALA A 10 12.41 37.91 -3.06
N LEU A 11 11.46 38.83 -2.87
CA LEU A 11 10.41 38.71 -1.86
C LEU A 11 9.42 37.58 -2.23
N ASN A 12 9.03 37.49 -3.51
CA ASN A 12 8.21 36.39 -4.02
C ASN A 12 8.93 35.03 -3.95
N MET A 13 10.24 35.00 -4.24
CA MET A 13 11.04 33.78 -4.14
C MET A 13 11.18 33.32 -2.69
N ALA A 14 11.45 34.24 -1.76
CA ALA A 14 11.50 33.94 -0.34
C ALA A 14 10.15 33.45 0.19
N ALA A 15 9.04 34.08 -0.22
CA ALA A 15 7.70 33.65 0.14
C ALA A 15 7.37 32.25 -0.41
N LEU A 16 7.75 31.94 -1.65
CA LEU A 16 7.59 30.61 -2.25
C LEU A 16 8.38 29.55 -1.48
N LEU A 17 9.65 29.81 -1.18
CA LEU A 17 10.48 28.90 -0.40
C LEU A 17 9.90 28.64 0.99
N LEU A 18 9.45 29.69 1.66
CA LEU A 18 8.84 29.59 2.99
C LEU A 18 7.54 28.79 2.93
N LEU A 19 6.71 29.02 1.90
CA LEU A 19 5.48 28.26 1.67
C LEU A 19 5.75 26.78 1.40
N VAL A 20 6.76 26.45 0.58
CA VAL A 20 7.16 25.06 0.32
C VAL A 20 7.65 24.38 1.59
N ILE A 21 8.46 25.07 2.41
CA ILE A 21 8.94 24.54 3.70
C ILE A 21 7.77 24.34 4.66
N MET A 22 6.83 25.28 4.75
CA MET A 22 5.64 25.14 5.61
C MET A 22 4.74 23.99 5.18
N ILE A 23 4.49 23.83 3.87
CA ILE A 23 3.73 22.69 3.36
C ILE A 23 4.47 21.39 3.66
N GLY A 24 5.78 21.32 3.40
CA GLY A 24 6.59 20.15 3.72
C GLY A 24 6.54 19.78 5.21
N TRP A 25 6.65 20.78 6.08
CA TRP A 25 6.56 20.60 7.52
C TRP A 25 5.17 20.13 7.97
N LEU A 26 4.11 20.73 7.42
CA LEU A 26 2.72 20.31 7.67
C LEU A 26 2.47 18.87 7.20
N LEU A 27 3.02 18.48 6.05
CA LEU A 27 2.92 17.10 5.53
C LEU A 27 3.63 16.10 6.44
N VAL A 28 4.77 16.45 7.02
CA VAL A 28 5.52 15.58 7.94
C VAL A 28 4.74 15.37 9.24
N ILE A 29 4.20 16.43 9.84
CA ILE A 29 3.41 16.34 11.08
C ILE A 29 2.06 15.66 10.83
N GLY A 30 1.40 16.02 9.73
CA GLY A 30 0.13 15.45 9.30
C GLY A 30 0.24 14.03 8.73
N ARG A 31 1.44 13.46 8.57
CA ARG A 31 1.70 12.18 7.92
C ARG A 31 0.79 11.06 8.42
N ASN A 32 0.61 10.95 9.73
CA ASN A 32 -0.18 9.88 10.34
C ASN A 32 -1.68 9.97 10.02
N LEU A 33 -2.15 11.17 9.64
CA LEU A 33 -3.52 11.42 9.21
C LEU A 33 -3.65 11.35 7.68
N LEU A 34 -2.68 11.93 6.96
CA LEU A 34 -2.68 12.02 5.50
C LEU A 34 -2.43 10.67 4.81
N ILE A 35 -1.51 9.84 5.34
CA ILE A 35 -1.21 8.53 4.74
C ILE A 35 -2.47 7.66 4.69
N PRO A 36 -3.22 7.44 5.79
CA PRO A 36 -4.44 6.65 5.73
C PRO A 36 -5.51 7.21 4.78
N VAL A 37 -5.64 8.53 4.65
CA VAL A 37 -6.56 9.16 3.68
C VAL A 37 -6.16 8.82 2.25
N VAL A 38 -4.88 8.95 1.90
CA VAL A 38 -4.37 8.61 0.57
C VAL A 38 -4.54 7.11 0.30
N MET A 39 -4.27 6.26 1.30
CA MET A 39 -4.48 4.81 1.19
C MET A 39 -5.95 4.46 0.97
N ALA A 40 -6.87 5.11 1.70
CA ALA A 40 -8.30 4.95 1.50
C ALA A 40 -8.72 5.35 0.09
N LEU A 41 -8.19 6.45 -0.44
CA LEU A 41 -8.48 6.87 -1.82
C LEU A 41 -7.99 5.85 -2.86
N ILE A 42 -6.78 5.30 -2.67
CA ILE A 42 -6.24 4.23 -3.54
C ILE A 42 -7.09 2.96 -3.45
N ILE A 43 -7.48 2.54 -2.24
CA ILE A 43 -8.29 1.34 -2.04
C ILE A 43 -9.70 1.52 -2.60
N TRP A 44 -10.32 2.68 -2.37
CA TRP A 44 -11.61 3.02 -2.98
C TRP A 44 -11.54 2.94 -4.51
N TYR A 45 -10.46 3.44 -5.09
CA TYR A 45 -10.23 3.36 -6.53
C TYR A 45 -10.07 1.91 -6.99
N LEU A 46 -9.33 1.08 -6.25
CA LEU A 46 -9.16 -0.33 -6.56
C LEU A 46 -10.51 -1.07 -6.49
N LEU A 47 -11.33 -0.77 -5.47
CA LEU A 47 -12.69 -1.31 -5.33
C LEU A 47 -13.57 -0.88 -6.52
N ASP A 48 -13.53 0.38 -6.93
CA ASP A 48 -14.28 0.87 -8.09
C ASP A 48 -13.84 0.21 -9.40
N SER A 49 -12.52 -0.04 -9.56
CA SER A 49 -11.99 -0.77 -10.71
C SER A 49 -12.44 -2.24 -10.73
N ILE A 50 -12.43 -2.92 -9.59
CA ILE A 50 -12.94 -4.29 -9.48
C ILE A 50 -14.46 -4.32 -9.73
N ALA A 51 -15.21 -3.37 -9.15
CA ALA A 51 -16.65 -3.27 -9.36
C ALA A 51 -16.99 -3.02 -10.84
N SER A 52 -16.26 -2.11 -11.50
CA SER A 52 -16.43 -1.85 -12.94
C SER A 52 -16.13 -3.09 -13.78
N TYR A 53 -15.11 -3.87 -13.41
CA TYR A 53 -14.83 -5.15 -14.05
C TYR A 53 -15.96 -6.16 -13.81
N LEU A 54 -16.49 -6.26 -12.60
CA LEU A 54 -17.63 -7.11 -12.27
C LEU A 54 -18.91 -6.71 -13.03
N GLN A 55 -19.15 -5.42 -13.25
CA GLN A 55 -20.26 -4.92 -14.06
C GLN A 55 -20.17 -5.30 -15.55
N SER A 56 -18.96 -5.55 -16.05
CA SER A 56 -18.77 -5.98 -17.45
C SER A 56 -19.33 -7.38 -17.71
N PHE A 57 -19.46 -8.20 -16.66
CA PHE A 57 -20.11 -9.51 -16.76
C PHE A 57 -21.63 -9.36 -16.69
N ARG A 58 -22.34 -9.93 -17.68
CA ARG A 58 -23.80 -10.09 -17.61
C ARG A 58 -24.11 -11.33 -16.77
N VAL A 59 -24.48 -11.13 -15.52
CA VAL A 59 -24.94 -12.22 -14.65
C VAL A 59 -26.45 -12.44 -14.92
N PHE A 60 -26.83 -13.66 -15.33
CA PHE A 60 -28.23 -14.01 -15.64
C PHE A 60 -28.94 -13.10 -16.68
N GLY A 61 -28.20 -12.46 -17.59
CA GLY A 61 -28.77 -11.63 -18.65
C GLY A 61 -29.15 -10.20 -18.23
N TYR A 62 -29.04 -9.84 -16.95
CA TYR A 62 -29.27 -8.48 -16.46
C TYR A 62 -27.93 -7.75 -16.18
N PRO A 63 -27.84 -6.44 -16.43
CA PRO A 63 -26.67 -5.66 -16.03
C PRO A 63 -26.60 -5.60 -14.49
N VAL A 64 -25.43 -5.87 -13.94
CA VAL A 64 -25.20 -5.80 -12.49
C VAL A 64 -25.25 -4.34 -12.06
N SER A 65 -26.09 -4.01 -11.07
CA SER A 65 -26.16 -2.66 -10.51
C SER A 65 -24.83 -2.27 -9.85
N HIS A 66 -24.46 -0.98 -9.87
CA HIS A 66 -23.19 -0.52 -9.30
C HIS A 66 -23.04 -0.86 -7.82
N SER A 67 -24.12 -0.75 -7.04
CA SER A 67 -24.11 -1.12 -5.63
C SER A 67 -23.80 -2.60 -5.41
N LEU A 68 -24.37 -3.49 -6.23
CA LEU A 68 -24.12 -4.93 -6.11
C LEU A 68 -22.70 -5.30 -6.55
N ALA A 69 -22.20 -4.67 -7.61
CA ALA A 69 -20.82 -4.83 -8.05
C ALA A 69 -19.82 -4.31 -7.00
N MET A 70 -20.14 -3.23 -6.28
CA MET A 70 -19.31 -2.71 -5.20
C MET A 70 -19.22 -3.68 -4.02
N VAL A 71 -20.35 -4.29 -3.62
CA VAL A 71 -20.36 -5.35 -2.60
C VAL A 71 -19.52 -6.54 -3.06
N GLY A 72 -19.64 -6.93 -4.33
CA GLY A 72 -18.78 -7.96 -4.93
C GLY A 72 -17.29 -7.60 -4.87
N ALA A 73 -16.94 -6.33 -5.16
CA ALA A 73 -15.57 -5.86 -5.08
C ALA A 73 -15.00 -5.91 -3.65
N PHE A 74 -15.80 -5.55 -2.65
CA PHE A 74 -15.41 -5.70 -1.24
C PHE A 74 -15.18 -7.16 -0.87
N LEU A 75 -16.03 -8.08 -1.32
CA LEU A 75 -15.86 -9.52 -1.08
C LEU A 75 -14.61 -10.07 -1.74
N VAL A 76 -14.34 -9.70 -3.01
CA VAL A 76 -13.13 -10.12 -3.74
C VAL A 76 -11.87 -9.58 -3.05
N MET A 77 -11.86 -8.29 -2.68
CA MET A 77 -10.71 -7.71 -1.99
C MET A 77 -10.51 -8.32 -0.59
N GLY A 78 -11.60 -8.50 0.16
CA GLY A 78 -11.56 -9.09 1.51
C GLY A 78 -11.04 -10.53 1.49
N THR A 79 -11.53 -11.34 0.55
CA THR A 79 -11.03 -12.73 0.38
C THR A 79 -9.57 -12.76 -0.04
N ALA A 80 -9.13 -11.89 -0.96
CA ALA A 80 -7.72 -11.77 -1.34
C ALA A 80 -6.82 -11.41 -0.13
N ILE A 81 -7.25 -10.47 0.72
CA ILE A 81 -6.51 -10.09 1.93
C ILE A 81 -6.45 -11.27 2.91
N MET A 82 -7.57 -11.96 3.15
CA MET A 82 -7.61 -13.13 4.04
C MET A 82 -6.69 -14.26 3.54
N LEU A 83 -6.67 -14.53 2.23
CA LEU A 83 -5.76 -15.50 1.63
C LEU A 83 -4.30 -15.14 1.91
N VAL A 84 -3.91 -13.88 1.72
CA VAL A 84 -2.53 -13.43 2.00
C VAL A 84 -2.19 -13.59 3.48
N ILE A 85 -3.09 -13.19 4.40
CA ILE A 85 -2.87 -13.33 5.84
C ILE A 85 -2.68 -14.80 6.21
N ASN A 86 -3.54 -15.69 5.71
CA ASN A 86 -3.46 -17.12 5.98
C ASN A 86 -2.16 -17.72 5.41
N MET A 87 -1.79 -17.36 4.17
CA MET A 87 -0.54 -17.80 3.57
C MET A 87 0.66 -17.37 4.42
N VAL A 88 0.71 -16.11 4.89
CA VAL A 88 1.81 -15.64 5.74
C VAL A 88 1.84 -16.40 7.07
N ALA A 89 0.69 -16.59 7.71
CA ALA A 89 0.60 -17.31 8.97
C ALA A 89 1.03 -18.78 8.83
N GLU A 90 0.54 -19.48 7.82
CA GLU A 90 0.89 -20.89 7.53
C GLU A 90 2.37 -21.03 7.16
N ASN A 91 2.90 -20.13 6.32
CA ASN A 91 4.33 -20.12 5.99
C ASN A 91 5.19 -19.88 7.23
N ALA A 92 4.80 -18.94 8.10
CA ALA A 92 5.52 -18.68 9.33
C ALA A 92 5.56 -19.91 10.24
N VAL A 93 4.43 -20.63 10.41
CA VAL A 93 4.35 -21.88 11.17
C VAL A 93 5.18 -22.99 10.52
N SER A 94 5.13 -23.14 9.19
CA SER A 94 5.90 -24.15 8.47
C SER A 94 7.41 -23.93 8.59
N MET A 95 7.86 -22.68 8.46
CA MET A 95 9.26 -22.30 8.66
C MET A 95 9.73 -22.59 10.09
N ALA A 96 8.88 -22.27 11.05
CA ALA A 96 9.06 -22.52 12.47
C ALA A 96 9.29 -24.01 12.81
N VAL A 97 8.45 -24.89 12.27
CA VAL A 97 8.57 -26.35 12.47
C VAL A 97 9.85 -26.88 11.81
N LYS A 98 10.22 -26.36 10.63
CA LYS A 98 11.45 -26.71 9.91
C LYS A 98 12.69 -25.99 10.43
N ALA A 99 12.55 -25.07 11.38
CA ALA A 99 13.62 -24.22 11.86
C ALA A 99 14.82 -25.00 12.43
N PRO A 100 14.64 -26.11 13.20
CA PRO A 100 15.76 -26.93 13.65
C PRO A 100 16.54 -27.54 12.49
N GLU A 101 15.85 -27.97 11.44
CA GLU A 101 16.48 -28.55 10.24
C GLU A 101 17.28 -27.48 9.47
N TYR A 102 16.71 -26.27 9.32
CA TYR A 102 17.42 -25.13 8.73
C TYR A 102 18.65 -24.73 9.56
N GLN A 103 18.53 -24.73 10.89
CA GLN A 103 19.63 -24.43 11.80
C GLN A 103 20.79 -25.40 11.60
N LEU A 104 20.53 -26.70 11.55
CA LEU A 104 21.56 -27.72 11.33
C LEU A 104 22.24 -27.56 9.96
N LYS A 105 21.47 -27.30 8.90
CA LYS A 105 22.00 -27.07 7.54
C LYS A 105 22.86 -25.81 7.48
N ILE A 106 22.40 -24.71 8.08
CA ILE A 106 23.13 -23.44 8.13
C ILE A 106 24.41 -23.60 8.96
N GLN A 107 24.32 -24.27 10.11
CA GLN A 107 25.47 -24.56 10.97
C GLN A 107 26.55 -25.36 10.24
N ALA A 108 26.17 -26.42 9.53
CA ALA A 108 27.10 -27.21 8.73
C ALA A 108 27.78 -26.36 7.65
N ARG A 109 27.03 -25.52 6.93
CA ARG A 109 27.59 -24.63 5.90
C ARG A 109 28.50 -23.54 6.46
N ILE A 110 28.13 -22.98 7.60
CA ILE A 110 28.94 -21.98 8.31
C ILE A 110 30.25 -22.62 8.78
N GLN A 111 30.21 -23.83 9.34
CA GLN A 111 31.39 -24.58 9.74
C GLN A 111 32.28 -24.95 8.56
N ASP A 112 31.72 -25.39 7.43
CA ASP A 112 32.46 -25.65 6.18
C ASP A 112 33.20 -24.37 5.72
N LEU A 113 32.51 -23.22 5.69
CA LEU A 113 33.11 -21.95 5.29
C LEU A 113 34.18 -21.44 6.28
N LEU A 114 33.92 -21.57 7.58
CA LEU A 114 34.87 -21.18 8.64
C LEU A 114 36.11 -22.06 8.66
N SER A 115 35.99 -23.34 8.28
CA SER A 115 37.14 -24.23 8.17
C SER A 115 38.18 -23.75 7.14
N TRP A 116 37.74 -22.99 6.13
CA TRP A 116 38.62 -22.42 5.09
C TRP A 116 39.20 -21.05 5.48
N VAL A 117 38.52 -20.29 6.34
CA VAL A 117 38.87 -18.87 6.64
C VAL A 117 39.48 -18.69 8.04
N ALA A 118 38.99 -19.41 9.06
CA ALA A 118 39.44 -19.29 10.45
C ALA A 118 39.29 -20.60 11.24
N PRO A 119 40.27 -21.53 11.17
CA PRO A 119 40.21 -22.86 11.79
C PRO A 119 40.09 -22.90 13.33
N ARG A 120 40.25 -21.76 14.02
CA ARG A 120 40.21 -21.64 15.49
C ARG A 120 39.06 -20.76 16.01
N ALA A 121 38.18 -20.28 15.13
CA ALA A 121 37.07 -19.44 15.55
C ALA A 121 35.91 -20.30 16.06
N GLU A 122 35.70 -20.33 17.38
CA GLU A 122 34.52 -20.90 18.01
C GLU A 122 33.34 -19.95 17.81
N PHE A 123 32.55 -20.18 16.76
CA PHE A 123 31.32 -19.43 16.55
C PHE A 123 30.28 -19.87 17.59
N ASN A 124 29.78 -18.95 18.39
CA ASN A 124 28.84 -19.26 19.47
C ASN A 124 27.46 -19.62 18.88
N MET A 125 27.18 -20.93 18.84
CA MET A 125 26.01 -21.53 18.19
C MET A 125 24.69 -21.24 18.92
N ASP A 126 24.75 -20.84 20.19
CA ASP A 126 23.56 -20.50 20.99
C ASP A 126 22.88 -19.23 20.50
N LYS A 127 23.65 -18.27 19.95
CA LYS A 127 23.09 -17.05 19.35
C LYS A 127 22.33 -17.32 18.05
N LEU A 128 22.69 -18.38 17.31
CA LEU A 128 21.96 -18.80 16.12
C LEU A 128 20.66 -19.50 16.49
N ALA A 129 20.65 -20.33 17.53
CA ALA A 129 19.44 -20.99 18.04
C ALA A 129 18.35 -19.97 18.44
N ASP A 130 18.77 -18.86 19.03
CA ASP A 130 17.88 -17.82 19.52
C ASP A 130 17.23 -16.97 18.39
N LEU A 131 17.81 -17.01 17.17
CA LEU A 131 17.23 -16.39 15.96
C LEU A 131 16.08 -17.23 15.35
N PHE A 132 16.08 -18.55 15.59
CA PHE A 132 15.09 -19.49 15.06
C PHE A 132 13.98 -19.83 16.07
N ASN A 133 13.90 -19.07 17.18
CA ASN A 133 12.89 -19.29 18.21
C ASN A 133 11.47 -19.06 17.66
N LEU A 134 10.68 -20.14 17.67
CA LEU A 134 9.27 -20.17 17.28
C LEU A 134 8.45 -19.03 17.89
N GLN A 135 8.68 -18.74 19.16
CA GLN A 135 7.94 -17.73 19.90
C GLN A 135 8.26 -16.31 19.40
N ARG A 136 9.50 -16.05 18.96
CA ARG A 136 9.88 -14.76 18.38
C ARG A 136 9.31 -14.58 16.97
N LEU A 137 9.32 -15.63 16.15
CA LEU A 137 8.70 -15.62 14.82
C LEU A 137 7.18 -15.37 14.92
N LEU A 138 6.50 -16.10 15.80
CA LEU A 138 5.07 -15.89 16.06
C LEU A 138 4.79 -14.49 16.65
N GLY A 139 5.65 -14.00 17.55
CA GLY A 139 5.58 -12.64 18.08
C GLY A 139 5.71 -11.58 16.99
N TRP A 140 6.62 -11.78 16.03
CA TRP A 140 6.79 -10.87 14.90
C TRP A 140 5.59 -10.89 13.95
N VAL A 141 5.06 -12.07 13.60
CA VAL A 141 3.86 -12.18 12.75
C VAL A 141 2.66 -11.54 13.43
N THR A 142 2.44 -11.79 14.71
CA THR A 142 1.33 -11.16 15.45
C THR A 142 1.48 -9.64 15.55
N ALA A 143 2.70 -9.14 15.78
CA ALA A 143 2.98 -7.70 15.77
C ALA A 143 2.71 -7.06 14.40
N LEU A 144 3.12 -7.72 13.30
CA LEU A 144 2.83 -7.27 11.95
C LEU A 144 1.32 -7.24 11.67
N VAL A 145 0.61 -8.32 12.00
CA VAL A 145 -0.84 -8.40 11.82
C VAL A 145 -1.54 -7.31 12.62
N SER A 146 -1.13 -7.08 13.87
CA SER A 146 -1.70 -6.03 14.73
C SER A 146 -1.45 -4.63 14.16
N SER A 147 -0.22 -4.35 13.70
CA SER A 147 0.16 -3.07 13.11
C SER A 147 -0.60 -2.77 11.82
N VAL A 148 -0.69 -3.77 10.93
CA VAL A 148 -1.47 -3.66 9.68
C VAL A 148 -2.94 -3.48 10.00
N THR A 149 -3.51 -4.26 10.93
CA THR A 149 -4.92 -4.14 11.32
C THR A 149 -5.25 -2.77 11.89
N SER A 150 -4.41 -2.22 12.76
CA SER A 150 -4.59 -0.87 13.31
C SER A 150 -4.62 0.19 12.22
N THR A 151 -3.68 0.11 11.27
CA THR A 151 -3.61 1.04 10.13
C THR A 151 -4.83 0.88 9.21
N LEU A 152 -5.22 -0.36 8.91
CA LEU A 152 -6.37 -0.68 8.07
C LEU A 152 -7.69 -0.21 8.70
N MET A 153 -7.84 -0.28 10.02
CA MET A 153 -9.04 0.21 10.70
C MET A 153 -9.25 1.71 10.42
N LEU A 154 -8.19 2.50 10.51
CA LEU A 154 -8.22 3.93 10.23
C LEU A 154 -8.52 4.20 8.75
N VAL A 155 -7.92 3.41 7.85
CA VAL A 155 -8.22 3.45 6.41
C VAL A 155 -9.69 3.12 6.12
N VAL A 156 -10.28 2.14 6.81
CA VAL A 156 -11.70 1.78 6.67
C VAL A 156 -12.60 2.93 7.12
N VAL A 157 -12.26 3.62 8.21
CA VAL A 157 -12.99 4.82 8.64
C VAL A 157 -12.95 5.90 7.55
N TYR A 158 -11.79 6.15 6.93
CA TYR A 158 -11.70 7.10 5.82
C TYR A 158 -12.41 6.62 4.56
N LEU A 159 -12.39 5.33 4.26
CA LEU A 159 -13.17 4.75 3.17
C LEU A 159 -14.65 5.04 3.40
N LEU A 160 -15.19 4.77 4.59
CA LEU A 160 -16.57 5.08 4.95
C LEU A 160 -16.87 6.56 4.72
N PHE A 161 -15.99 7.46 5.16
CA PHE A 161 -16.14 8.89 4.91
C PHE A 161 -16.19 9.22 3.41
N ILE A 162 -15.27 8.66 2.60
CA ILE A 162 -15.25 8.85 1.15
C ILE A 162 -16.57 8.34 0.50
N PHE A 163 -17.09 7.20 0.97
CA PHE A 163 -18.35 6.66 0.48
C PHE A 163 -19.56 7.51 0.88
N LEU A 164 -19.62 8.00 2.13
CA LEU A 164 -20.69 8.90 2.58
C LEU A 164 -20.67 10.23 1.83
N GLU A 165 -19.48 10.74 1.51
CA GLU A 165 -19.30 12.03 0.84
C GLU A 165 -19.55 11.95 -0.68
N ARG A 166 -19.52 10.75 -1.28
CA ARG A 166 -19.63 10.54 -2.73
C ARG A 166 -20.79 11.29 -3.40
N PRO A 167 -22.03 11.28 -2.88
CA PRO A 167 -23.16 11.98 -3.51
C PRO A 167 -23.05 13.50 -3.45
N TRP A 168 -22.40 14.03 -2.41
CA TRP A 168 -22.25 15.46 -2.15
C TRP A 168 -20.99 16.04 -2.78
N PHE A 169 -20.05 15.18 -3.17
CA PHE A 169 -18.76 15.56 -3.71
C PHE A 169 -18.91 16.37 -5.00
N ASP A 170 -19.79 15.97 -5.92
CA ASP A 170 -20.00 16.70 -7.18
C ASP A 170 -20.56 18.11 -6.94
N ALA A 171 -21.47 18.27 -5.98
CA ALA A 171 -22.01 19.58 -5.59
C ALA A 171 -20.95 20.48 -4.94
N LYS A 172 -20.13 19.93 -4.04
CA LYS A 172 -18.99 20.64 -3.44
C LYS A 172 -17.95 21.01 -4.49
N PHE A 173 -17.67 20.10 -5.43
CA PHE A 173 -16.71 20.33 -6.51
C PHE A 173 -17.19 21.41 -7.49
N ALA A 174 -18.48 21.43 -7.82
CA ALA A 174 -19.08 22.48 -8.65
C ALA A 174 -19.02 23.85 -7.96
N ALA A 175 -19.25 23.92 -6.65
CA ALA A 175 -19.17 25.16 -5.89
C ALA A 175 -17.76 25.79 -5.86
N LEU A 176 -16.69 25.00 -6.04
CA LEU A 176 -15.31 25.49 -6.10
C LEU A 176 -14.97 26.16 -7.44
N PHE A 177 -15.74 25.90 -8.50
CA PHE A 177 -15.51 26.43 -9.84
C PHE A 177 -16.78 27.08 -10.39
N PRO A 178 -17.15 28.28 -9.91
CA PRO A 178 -18.36 28.99 -10.37
C PRO A 178 -18.32 29.39 -11.84
N GLU A 179 -17.14 29.40 -12.47
CA GLU A 179 -16.96 29.78 -13.86
C GLU A 179 -17.03 28.57 -14.80
N PRO A 180 -17.94 28.53 -15.81
CA PRO A 180 -18.24 27.33 -16.59
C PRO A 180 -17.02 26.73 -17.31
N GLN A 181 -16.14 27.58 -17.84
CA GLN A 181 -14.93 27.16 -18.55
C GLN A 181 -13.92 26.48 -17.62
N ARG A 182 -13.80 26.96 -16.36
CA ARG A 182 -12.91 26.36 -15.35
C ARG A 182 -13.49 25.06 -14.82
N HIS A 183 -14.82 24.95 -14.73
CA HIS A 183 -15.50 23.74 -14.31
C HIS A 183 -15.27 22.57 -15.28
N GLU A 184 -15.47 22.78 -16.59
CA GLU A 184 -15.21 21.76 -17.63
C GLU A 184 -13.74 21.33 -17.67
N HIS A 185 -12.81 22.27 -17.51
CA HIS A 185 -11.39 21.96 -17.40
C HIS A 185 -11.09 21.10 -16.18
N ALA A 186 -11.65 21.43 -15.02
CA ALA A 186 -11.47 20.67 -13.78
C ALA A 186 -12.05 19.24 -13.89
N LEU A 187 -13.22 19.08 -14.52
CA LEU A 187 -13.82 17.77 -14.80
C LEU A 187 -12.98 16.93 -15.77
N THR A 188 -12.37 17.56 -16.75
CA THR A 188 -11.47 16.90 -17.71
C THR A 188 -10.20 16.42 -17.03
N VAL A 189 -9.57 17.27 -16.20
CA VAL A 189 -8.41 16.90 -15.38
C VAL A 189 -8.76 15.75 -14.44
N ARG A 190 -9.92 15.81 -13.76
CA ARG A 190 -10.41 14.72 -12.91
C ARG A 190 -10.49 13.40 -13.67
N ARG A 191 -11.14 13.39 -14.84
CA ARG A 191 -11.29 12.19 -15.68
C ARG A 191 -9.92 11.63 -16.10
N GLU A 192 -8.99 12.49 -16.49
CA GLU A 192 -7.66 12.05 -16.90
C GLU A 192 -6.83 11.49 -15.72
N ILE A 193 -6.92 12.10 -14.54
CA ILE A 193 -6.31 11.54 -13.31
C ILE A 193 -6.90 10.15 -13.03
N MET A 194 -8.22 10.01 -13.08
CA MET A 194 -8.88 8.73 -12.85
C MET A 194 -8.41 7.67 -13.85
N ARG A 195 -8.37 7.99 -15.15
CA ARG A 195 -7.88 7.07 -16.19
C ARG A 195 -6.43 6.65 -15.95
N ARG A 196 -5.55 7.59 -15.56
CA ARG A 196 -4.14 7.32 -15.29
C ARG A 196 -3.95 6.41 -14.08
N ILE A 197 -4.71 6.63 -13.01
CA ILE A 197 -4.68 5.75 -11.83
C ILE A 197 -5.10 4.33 -12.23
N GLN A 198 -6.13 4.16 -13.06
CA GLN A 198 -6.55 2.85 -13.58
C GLN A 198 -5.42 2.13 -14.28
N VAL A 199 -4.87 2.78 -15.30
CA VAL A 199 -3.85 2.18 -16.17
C VAL A 199 -2.62 1.81 -15.33
N TYR A 200 -2.18 2.70 -14.44
CA TYR A 200 -1.05 2.44 -13.57
C TYR A 200 -1.29 1.24 -12.63
N LEU A 201 -2.44 1.18 -11.97
CA LEU A 201 -2.76 0.09 -11.06
C LEU A 201 -2.92 -1.24 -11.80
N SER A 202 -3.56 -1.25 -12.97
CA SER A 202 -3.70 -2.45 -13.80
C SER A 202 -2.34 -2.97 -14.27
N VAL A 203 -1.47 -2.10 -14.78
CA VAL A 203 -0.11 -2.47 -15.19
C VAL A 203 0.68 -2.99 -14.00
N LYS A 204 0.64 -2.30 -12.85
CA LYS A 204 1.35 -2.72 -11.64
C LYS A 204 0.89 -4.09 -11.14
N THR A 205 -0.41 -4.35 -11.19
CA THR A 205 -0.99 -5.64 -10.81
C THR A 205 -0.51 -6.74 -11.75
N LEU A 206 -0.58 -6.52 -13.06
CA LEU A 206 -0.14 -7.48 -14.07
C LEU A 206 1.36 -7.81 -13.92
N VAL A 207 2.20 -6.80 -13.74
CA VAL A 207 3.64 -6.98 -13.50
C VAL A 207 3.88 -7.75 -12.20
N SER A 208 3.12 -7.47 -11.13
CA SER A 208 3.26 -8.15 -9.85
C SER A 208 2.86 -9.62 -9.93
N VAL A 209 1.77 -9.92 -10.65
CA VAL A 209 1.31 -11.29 -10.92
C VAL A 209 2.35 -12.03 -11.75
N LEU A 210 2.85 -11.44 -12.84
CA LEU A 210 3.91 -12.05 -13.65
C LEU A 210 5.18 -12.32 -12.84
N THR A 211 5.60 -11.36 -12.02
CA THR A 211 6.79 -11.53 -11.17
C THR A 211 6.57 -12.66 -10.17
N GLY A 212 5.38 -12.73 -9.57
CA GLY A 212 5.00 -13.80 -8.63
C GLY A 212 4.95 -15.17 -9.29
N THR A 213 4.32 -15.29 -10.46
CA THR A 213 4.22 -16.57 -11.19
C THR A 213 5.57 -17.05 -11.69
N LEU A 214 6.41 -16.15 -12.21
CA LEU A 214 7.78 -16.47 -12.62
C LEU A 214 8.62 -16.92 -11.41
N SER A 215 8.52 -16.23 -10.28
CA SER A 215 9.23 -16.62 -9.06
C SER A 215 8.78 -17.98 -8.55
N TRP A 216 7.48 -18.27 -8.60
CA TRP A 216 6.93 -19.57 -8.23
C TRP A 216 7.44 -20.68 -9.15
N LEU A 217 7.37 -20.48 -10.48
CA LEU A 217 7.89 -21.43 -11.46
C LEU A 217 9.37 -21.74 -11.25
N LEU A 218 10.19 -20.72 -11.00
CA LEU A 218 11.62 -20.89 -10.74
C LEU A 218 11.93 -21.65 -9.44
N LEU A 219 11.08 -21.53 -8.41
CA LEU A 219 11.26 -22.24 -7.14
C LEU A 219 10.73 -23.68 -7.19
N THR A 220 9.78 -23.97 -8.08
CA THR A 220 9.25 -25.32 -8.28
C THR A 220 10.08 -26.17 -9.24
N LEU A 221 10.91 -25.54 -10.07
CA LEU A 221 11.84 -26.19 -11.00
C LEU A 221 13.07 -26.71 -10.23
#